data_AF-A0A7S3HSK7-F1
#
_entry.id   AF-A0A7S3HSK7-F1
#
_cell.length_a   1.000
_cell.length_b   1.000
_cell.length_c   1.000
_cell.angle_alpha   90.00
_cell.angle_beta   90.00
_cell.angle_gamma   90.00
#
_symmetry.space_group_name_H-M   'P 1'
#
loop_
_entity.id
_entity.type
_entity.pdbx_description
1 polymer ?
#
loop_
_entity_poly.entity_id
_entity_poly.type
_entity_poly.pdbx_seq_one_letter_code
_entity_poly.pdbx_strand_id
1 'polypeptide(L)'
;DGHAGEVQKLVSAFRELAVRNRRLSIDKEQEDEYEPVFKTMLWRLPRTGSRMTPEDWMHREMWIAKNGSLCYKSHATGEGLVYWTKEDLAIATIDITDESNTGMPWTFHIEVEGFQPSFFSAESQEGRDLWIQQLKEIQKK
;
A
#
# COMPACT_ATOMS: atom_id res chain seq x y z
N ASP A 1 -38.34 -10.79 -0.91
CA ASP A 1 -37.22 -10.75 -1.87
C ASP A 1 -36.53 -9.40 -2.13
N GLY A 2 -37.01 -8.24 -1.65
CA GLY A 2 -36.40 -6.94 -1.98
C GLY A 2 -35.12 -6.55 -1.21
N HIS A 3 -34.90 -7.11 -0.03
CA HIS A 3 -33.85 -6.64 0.90
C HIS A 3 -32.43 -7.15 0.54
N ALA A 4 -32.32 -8.37 0.00
CA ALA A 4 -31.02 -8.95 -0.34
C ALA A 4 -30.32 -8.20 -1.49
N GLY A 5 -31.08 -7.75 -2.49
CA GLY A 5 -30.53 -7.02 -3.65
C GLY A 5 -30.01 -5.61 -3.31
N GLU A 6 -30.59 -4.96 -2.31
CA GLU A 6 -30.20 -3.62 -1.86
C GLU A 6 -28.93 -3.66 -0.99
N VAL A 7 -28.82 -4.67 -0.12
CA VAL A 7 -27.59 -4.94 0.64
C VAL A 7 -26.44 -5.30 -0.30
N GLN A 8 -26.68 -6.10 -1.34
CA GLN A 8 -25.64 -6.44 -2.33
C GLN A 8 -25.13 -5.21 -3.08
N LYS A 9 -26.02 -4.29 -3.46
CA LYS A 9 -25.67 -3.01 -4.11
C LYS A 9 -24.91 -2.07 -3.18
N LEU A 10 -25.28 -2.00 -1.91
CA LEU A 10 -24.56 -1.19 -0.92
C LEU A 10 -23.15 -1.75 -0.66
N VAL A 11 -23.02 -3.08 -0.55
CA VAL A 11 -21.71 -3.75 -0.40
C VAL A 11 -20.83 -3.53 -1.64
N SER A 12 -21.39 -3.60 -2.85
CA SER A 12 -20.63 -3.30 -4.07
C SER A 12 -20.24 -1.83 -4.16
N ALA A 13 -21.14 -0.91 -3.82
CA ALA A 13 -20.85 0.53 -3.79
C ALA A 13 -19.79 0.89 -2.73
N PHE A 14 -19.83 0.26 -1.56
CA PHE A 14 -18.78 0.38 -0.55
C PHE A 14 -17.45 -0.19 -1.03
N ARG A 15 -17.45 -1.34 -1.71
CA ARG A 15 -16.24 -1.89 -2.33
C ARG A 15 -15.69 -0.97 -3.44
N GLU A 16 -16.55 -0.32 -4.20
CA GLU A 16 -16.16 0.67 -5.22
C GLU A 16 -15.62 1.96 -4.60
N LEU A 17 -16.22 2.46 -3.51
CA LEU A 17 -15.72 3.60 -2.73
C LEU A 17 -14.39 3.29 -2.05
N ALA A 18 -14.22 2.08 -1.51
CA ALA A 18 -12.95 1.57 -0.98
C ALA A 18 -11.85 1.48 -2.07
N VAL A 19 -12.22 1.24 -3.33
CA VAL A 19 -11.28 1.31 -4.46
C VAL A 19 -10.90 2.77 -4.80
N ARG A 20 -11.75 3.76 -4.52
CA ARG A 20 -11.53 5.17 -4.89
C ARG A 20 -10.44 5.90 -4.10
N ASN A 21 -10.10 5.48 -2.88
CA ASN A 21 -9.01 6.11 -2.12
C ASN A 21 -7.60 5.65 -2.56
N ARG A 22 -7.50 4.61 -3.39
CA ARG A 22 -6.23 4.14 -3.92
C ARG A 22 -5.89 4.94 -5.17
N ARG A 23 -4.78 5.69 -5.13
CA ARG A 23 -4.24 6.58 -6.17
C ARG A 23 -4.85 7.97 -6.23
N LEU A 24 -5.19 8.55 -5.07
CA LEU A 24 -5.44 9.98 -5.00
C LEU A 24 -4.17 10.71 -5.45
N SER A 25 -4.30 11.57 -6.45
CA SER A 25 -3.25 12.50 -6.81
C SER A 25 -3.02 13.45 -5.65
N ILE A 26 -1.74 13.70 -5.34
CA ILE A 26 -1.38 14.70 -4.36
C ILE A 26 -1.60 16.07 -5.00
N ASP A 27 -2.61 16.79 -4.51
CA ASP A 27 -2.89 18.15 -4.96
C ASP A 27 -1.78 19.10 -4.48
N LYS A 28 -1.40 20.05 -5.34
CA LYS A 28 -0.32 21.01 -5.03
C LYS A 28 -0.59 21.85 -3.79
N GLU A 29 -1.85 22.08 -3.46
CA GLU A 29 -2.25 22.84 -2.27
C GLU A 29 -1.98 22.09 -0.96
N GLN A 30 -1.84 20.76 -1.03
CA GLN A 30 -1.58 19.88 0.12
C GLN A 30 -0.19 19.25 0.07
N GLU A 31 0.68 19.66 -0.86
CA GLU A 31 1.98 19.04 -1.12
C GLU A 31 2.84 18.94 0.16
N ASP A 32 2.80 19.97 1.01
CA ASP A 32 3.51 20.02 2.29
C ASP A 32 3.16 18.88 3.25
N GLU A 33 1.90 18.42 3.24
CA GLU A 33 1.41 17.31 4.08
C GLU A 33 1.88 15.94 3.57
N TYR A 34 2.14 15.86 2.26
CA TYR A 34 2.58 14.63 1.59
C TYR A 34 4.09 14.54 1.40
N GLU A 35 4.85 15.52 1.88
CA GLU A 35 6.30 15.47 1.89
C GLU A 35 6.83 14.23 2.63
N PRO A 36 7.90 13.59 2.12
CA PRO A 36 8.42 12.35 2.68
C PRO A 36 9.09 12.58 4.05
N VAL A 37 8.67 11.82 5.06
CA VAL A 37 9.41 11.66 6.33
C VAL A 37 10.31 10.42 6.32
N PHE A 38 9.95 9.43 5.50
CA PHE A 38 10.73 8.24 5.24
C PHE A 38 10.52 7.83 3.79
N LYS A 39 11.61 7.63 3.03
CA LYS A 39 11.54 7.42 1.58
C LYS A 39 12.64 6.49 1.12
N THR A 40 12.27 5.41 0.43
CA THR A 40 13.23 4.47 -0.18
C THR A 40 12.64 3.88 -1.45
N MET A 41 13.43 3.09 -2.16
CA MET A 41 12.92 2.21 -3.19
C MET A 41 12.37 0.92 -2.57
N LEU A 42 11.28 0.39 -3.16
CA LEU A 42 10.73 -0.92 -2.88
C LEU A 42 10.33 -1.61 -4.18
N TRP A 43 10.42 -2.94 -4.20
CA TRP A 43 9.69 -3.75 -5.16
C TRP A 43 8.27 -3.90 -4.66
N ARG A 44 7.28 -3.55 -5.48
CA ARG A 44 5.86 -3.79 -5.17
C ARG A 44 5.25 -4.73 -6.19
N LEU A 45 4.38 -5.62 -5.73
CA LEU A 45 3.62 -6.47 -6.62
C LEU A 45 2.38 -5.71 -7.16
N PRO A 46 2.17 -5.60 -8.48
CA PRO A 46 0.93 -5.12 -9.04
C PRO A 46 -0.22 -6.09 -8.75
N ARG A 47 -1.45 -5.59 -8.78
CA ARG A 47 -2.66 -6.36 -8.49
C ARG A 47 -2.82 -7.63 -9.34
N THR A 48 -2.33 -7.62 -10.56
CA THR A 48 -2.41 -8.75 -11.52
C THR A 48 -1.17 -9.63 -11.51
N GLY A 49 -0.14 -9.28 -10.72
CA GLY A 49 1.12 -10.01 -10.67
C GLY A 49 1.06 -11.23 -9.75
N SER A 50 1.91 -12.21 -10.02
CA SER A 50 2.17 -13.35 -9.16
C SER A 50 3.30 -13.04 -8.20
N ARG A 51 3.07 -13.21 -6.89
CA ARG A 51 4.13 -13.04 -5.88
C ARG A 51 5.27 -14.05 -6.06
N MET A 52 5.01 -15.18 -6.72
CA MET A 52 6.02 -16.23 -6.99
C MET A 52 6.91 -15.92 -8.19
N THR A 53 6.58 -14.90 -8.98
CA THR A 53 7.27 -14.57 -10.23
C THR A 53 8.01 -13.25 -10.04
N PRO A 54 9.34 -13.24 -9.84
CA PRO A 54 10.13 -12.02 -9.61
C PRO A 54 9.91 -10.94 -10.68
N GLU A 55 9.69 -11.33 -11.93
CA GLU A 55 9.51 -10.45 -13.08
C GLU A 55 8.20 -9.64 -13.02
N ASP A 56 7.21 -10.10 -12.24
CA ASP A 56 5.95 -9.38 -12.05
C ASP A 56 6.10 -8.19 -11.08
N TRP A 57 7.19 -8.15 -10.31
CA TRP A 57 7.42 -7.10 -9.32
C TRP A 57 7.93 -5.81 -9.98
N MET A 58 7.46 -4.68 -9.48
CA MET A 58 7.83 -3.37 -10.01
C MET A 58 8.63 -2.58 -8.98
N HIS A 59 9.84 -2.19 -9.35
CA HIS A 59 10.63 -1.28 -8.54
C HIS A 59 10.02 0.13 -8.58
N ARG A 60 9.73 0.69 -7.40
CA ARG A 60 9.07 1.98 -7.24
C ARG A 60 9.68 2.75 -6.08
N GLU A 61 9.79 4.06 -6.28
CA GLU A 61 10.03 4.99 -5.19
C GLU A 61 8.76 5.08 -4.33
N MET A 62 8.89 4.74 -3.05
CA MET A 62 7.81 4.72 -2.07
C MET A 62 8.20 5.63 -0.88
N TRP A 63 7.23 6.27 -0.24
CA TRP A 63 7.50 7.04 0.97
C TRP A 63 6.32 7.06 1.93
N ILE A 64 6.63 7.25 3.21
CA ILE A 64 5.66 7.66 4.22
C ILE A 64 5.68 9.19 4.26
N ALA A 65 4.50 9.78 4.09
CA ALA A 65 4.27 11.22 4.15
C ALA A 65 4.18 11.75 5.58
N LYS A 66 4.35 13.07 5.78
CA LYS A 66 4.14 13.71 7.10
C LYS A 66 2.76 13.44 7.68
N ASN A 67 1.72 13.42 6.85
CA ASN A 67 0.36 13.07 7.27
C ASN A 67 0.16 11.58 7.61
N GLY A 68 1.19 10.75 7.44
CA GLY A 68 1.15 9.32 7.75
C GLY A 68 0.66 8.43 6.61
N SER A 69 0.38 8.98 5.43
CA SER A 69 0.00 8.18 4.26
C SER A 69 1.20 7.48 3.62
N LEU A 70 1.02 6.24 3.14
CA LEU A 70 1.98 5.57 2.27
C LEU A 70 1.73 6.01 0.82
N CYS A 71 2.75 6.55 0.18
CA CYS A 71 2.68 7.14 -1.14
C CYS A 71 3.72 6.51 -2.08
N TYR A 72 3.53 6.72 -3.39
CA TYR A 72 4.45 6.24 -4.41
C TYR A 72 4.52 7.15 -5.63
N LYS A 73 5.64 7.07 -6.35
CA LYS A 73 5.81 7.81 -7.60
C LYS A 73 5.27 7.01 -8.78
N SER A 74 4.34 7.59 -9.52
CA SER A 74 3.83 7.05 -10.77
C SER A 74 4.93 7.08 -11.83
N HIS A 75 5.28 5.93 -12.43
CA HIS A 75 6.19 5.91 -13.58
C HIS A 75 5.54 6.48 -14.85
N ALA A 76 4.21 6.38 -14.96
CA ALA A 76 3.49 6.81 -16.16
C ALA A 76 3.38 8.35 -16.22
N THR A 77 3.14 9.00 -15.08
CA THR A 77 2.89 10.45 -15.01
C THR A 77 3.99 11.22 -14.29
N GLY A 78 4.86 10.54 -13.51
CA GLY A 78 5.87 11.18 -12.66
C GLY A 78 5.31 11.75 -11.35
N GLU A 79 4.00 11.74 -11.17
CA GLU A 79 3.31 12.33 -10.03
C GLU A 79 3.37 11.44 -8.79
N GLY A 80 3.23 12.05 -7.62
CA GLY A 80 3.04 11.35 -6.38
C GLY A 80 1.57 10.96 -6.17
N LEU A 81 1.36 9.71 -5.77
CA LEU A 81 0.04 9.13 -5.56
C LEU A 81 -0.03 8.47 -4.19
N VAL A 82 -1.16 8.64 -3.50
CA VAL A 82 -1.44 7.92 -2.26
C VAL A 82 -1.73 6.45 -2.56
N TYR A 83 -1.01 5.55 -1.91
CA TYR A 83 -1.23 4.11 -1.97
C TYR A 83 -2.16 3.64 -0.84
N TRP A 84 -1.87 4.05 0.39
CA TRP A 84 -2.70 3.85 1.58
C TRP A 84 -2.78 5.14 2.38
N THR A 85 -3.96 5.51 2.88
CA THR A 85 -4.07 6.65 3.79
C THR A 85 -3.58 6.28 5.19
N LYS A 86 -3.43 7.28 6.07
CA LYS A 86 -3.12 7.02 7.48
C LYS A 86 -4.17 6.11 8.13
N GLU A 87 -5.44 6.36 7.85
CA GLU A 87 -6.58 5.62 8.42
C GLU A 87 -6.56 4.15 7.99
N ASP A 88 -6.25 3.88 6.72
CA ASP A 88 -6.08 2.51 6.21
C ASP A 88 -4.94 1.80 6.96
N LEU A 89 -3.79 2.46 7.12
CA LEU A 89 -2.62 1.89 7.79
C LEU A 89 -2.85 1.67 9.29
N ALA A 90 -3.66 2.51 9.93
CA ALA A 90 -3.97 2.40 11.35
C ALA A 90 -4.68 1.07 11.71
N ILE A 91 -5.46 0.53 10.77
CA ILE A 91 -6.19 -0.74 10.94
C ILE A 91 -5.54 -1.90 10.17
N ALA A 92 -4.43 -1.67 9.48
CA ALA A 92 -3.79 -2.68 8.65
C ALA A 92 -3.06 -3.75 9.47
N THR A 93 -3.06 -4.98 8.97
CA THR A 93 -2.10 -6.01 9.39
C THR A 93 -0.84 -5.85 8.56
N ILE A 94 0.32 -5.79 9.23
CA ILE A 94 1.63 -5.55 8.60
C ILE A 94 2.62 -6.58 9.11
N ASP A 95 2.91 -7.58 8.27
CA ASP A 95 3.70 -8.74 8.64
C ASP A 95 4.71 -9.16 7.56
N ILE A 96 5.74 -9.86 8.01
CA ILE A 96 6.72 -10.49 7.13
C ILE A 96 6.04 -11.64 6.39
N THR A 97 6.33 -11.76 5.10
CA THR A 97 5.85 -12.88 4.29
C THR A 97 6.87 -14.01 4.35
N ASP A 98 6.39 -15.23 4.55
CA ASP A 98 7.22 -16.44 4.46
C ASP A 98 7.91 -16.52 3.09
N GLU A 99 9.23 -16.74 3.09
CA GLU A 99 10.04 -16.84 1.88
C GLU A 99 9.60 -17.99 0.97
N SER A 100 8.97 -19.06 1.52
CA SER A 100 8.41 -20.12 0.69
C SER A 100 7.19 -19.68 -0.14
N ASN A 101 6.61 -18.51 0.17
CA ASN A 101 5.40 -17.97 -0.42
C ASN A 101 5.64 -16.76 -1.32
N THR A 102 6.89 -16.46 -1.66
CA THR A 102 7.27 -15.33 -2.51
C THR A 102 8.50 -15.68 -3.36
N GLY A 103 8.59 -15.12 -4.57
CA GLY A 103 9.78 -15.20 -5.41
C GLY A 103 10.83 -14.14 -5.06
N MET A 104 10.50 -13.19 -4.19
CA MET A 104 11.37 -12.07 -3.81
C MET A 104 11.79 -12.18 -2.34
N PRO A 105 13.09 -12.01 -2.02
CA PRO A 105 13.55 -12.04 -0.64
C PRO A 105 13.03 -10.81 0.14
N TRP A 106 13.11 -10.87 1.47
CA TRP A 106 12.80 -9.74 2.35
C TRP A 106 11.40 -9.15 2.11
N THR A 107 10.44 -10.02 1.78
CA THR A 107 9.07 -9.62 1.49
C THR A 107 8.28 -9.39 2.78
N PHE A 108 7.44 -8.37 2.76
CA PHE A 108 6.39 -8.12 3.73
C PHE A 108 5.08 -7.81 3.00
N HIS A 109 3.97 -7.82 3.73
CA HIS A 109 2.68 -7.45 3.17
C HIS A 109 1.92 -6.51 4.09
N ILE A 110 0.99 -5.77 3.48
CA ILE A 110 0.02 -4.92 4.14
C ILE A 110 -1.36 -5.44 3.75
N GLU A 111 -2.15 -5.81 4.73
CA GLU A 111 -3.53 -6.25 4.57
C GLU A 111 -4.47 -5.29 5.29
N VAL A 112 -5.48 -4.81 4.55
CA VAL A 112 -6.54 -3.95 5.07
C VAL A 112 -7.86 -4.65 4.79
N GLU A 113 -8.74 -4.75 5.78
CA GLU A 113 -9.99 -5.50 5.65
C GLU A 113 -10.84 -4.99 4.48
N GLY A 114 -11.26 -5.91 3.59
CA GLY A 114 -12.02 -5.58 2.39
C GLY A 114 -11.17 -5.30 1.15
N PHE A 115 -9.83 -5.42 1.26
CA PHE A 115 -8.88 -5.15 0.19
C PHE A 115 -8.03 -6.40 -0.10
N GLN A 116 -7.51 -6.51 -1.33
CA GLN A 116 -6.49 -7.51 -1.63
C GLN A 116 -5.17 -7.14 -0.92
N PRO A 117 -4.46 -8.11 -0.30
CA PRO A 117 -3.16 -7.86 0.31
C PRO A 117 -2.17 -7.26 -0.67
N SER A 118 -1.41 -6.29 -0.21
CA SER A 118 -0.35 -5.63 -0.99
C SER A 118 1.00 -6.15 -0.54
N PHE A 119 1.79 -6.66 -1.49
CA PHE A 119 3.10 -7.25 -1.22
C PHE A 119 4.22 -6.29 -1.62
N PHE A 120 5.23 -6.20 -0.76
CA PHE A 120 6.40 -5.35 -0.92
C PHE A 120 7.68 -6.14 -0.58
N SER A 121 8.75 -5.88 -1.30
CA SER A 121 10.07 -6.48 -1.05
C SER A 121 11.11 -5.36 -1.03
N ALA A 122 11.95 -5.38 0.00
CA ALA A 122 13.07 -4.46 0.15
C ALA A 122 14.35 -5.05 -0.44
N GLU A 123 15.35 -4.20 -0.63
CA GLU A 123 16.68 -4.65 -1.12
C GLU A 123 17.48 -5.40 -0.05
N SER A 124 17.13 -5.27 1.24
CA SER A 124 17.75 -5.99 2.37
C SER A 124 16.76 -6.24 3.52
N GLN A 125 17.15 -7.07 4.51
CA GLN A 125 16.36 -7.34 5.72
C GLN A 125 16.22 -6.10 6.56
N GLU A 126 17.31 -5.38 6.75
CA GLU A 126 17.31 -4.13 7.50
C GLU A 126 16.37 -3.13 6.84
N GLY A 127 16.35 -3.09 5.50
CA GLY A 127 15.38 -2.30 4.73
C GLY A 127 13.94 -2.72 5.01
N ARG A 128 13.63 -4.02 4.91
CA ARG A 128 12.28 -4.56 5.22
C ARG A 128 11.87 -4.23 6.65
N ASP A 129 12.74 -4.51 7.61
CA ASP A 129 12.48 -4.36 9.03
C ASP A 129 12.28 -2.88 9.39
N LEU A 130 13.05 -1.98 8.77
CA LEU A 130 12.87 -0.54 8.88
C LEU A 130 11.52 -0.08 8.30
N TRP A 131 11.12 -0.59 7.13
CA TRP A 131 9.80 -0.32 6.57
C TRP A 131 8.67 -0.75 7.51
N ILE A 132 8.73 -1.98 8.02
CA ILE A 132 7.73 -2.48 8.97
C ILE A 132 7.73 -1.65 10.25
N GLN A 133 8.90 -1.27 10.77
CA GLN A 133 9.00 -0.41 11.95
C GLN A 133 8.32 0.94 11.71
N GLN A 134 8.66 1.63 10.61
CA GLN A 134 8.10 2.94 10.29
C GLN A 134 6.58 2.88 10.09
N LEU A 135 6.08 1.83 9.43
CA LEU A 135 4.64 1.63 9.27
C LEU A 135 3.95 1.35 10.61
N LYS A 136 4.56 0.56 11.50
CA LYS A 136 4.04 0.31 12.86
C LYS A 136 4.13 1.53 13.77
N GLU A 137 5.03 2.48 13.51
CA GLU A 137 5.06 3.76 14.21
C GLU A 137 3.85 4.64 13.87
N ILE A 138 3.32 4.55 12.64
CA ILE A 138 2.08 5.23 12.23
C ILE A 138 0.90 4.70 13.05
N GLN A 139 0.83 3.38 13.29
CA GLN A 139 -0.26 2.73 14.04
C GLN A 139 -0.32 3.14 15.53
N LYS A 140 0.76 3.72 16.08
CA LYS A 140 0.82 4.18 17.47
C LYS A 140 0.34 5.61 17.68
N LYS A 141 0.11 6.37 16.60
CA LYS A 141 -0.19 7.81 16.62
C LYS A 141 -1.66 8.13 16.35
#